data_AF-E4TY51-F1
#
_entry.id   AF-E4TY51-F1
#
_cell.length_a   1.000
_cell.length_b   1.000
_cell.length_c   1.000
_cell.angle_alpha   90.00
_cell.angle_beta   90.00
_cell.angle_gamma   90.00
#
_symmetry.space_group_name_H-M   'P 1'
#
loop_
_entity.id
_entity.type
_entity.pdbx_description
1 polymer ?
#
loop_
_entity_poly.entity_id
_entity_poly.type
_entity_poly.pdbx_seq_one_letter_code
_entity_poly.pdbx_strand_id
1 'polypeptide(L)'
;MKRIINIYTEHKNSVQFYLRTTMDNFHPLSNDSGDMRRFFETEKSAEVIYAVNDSFVQFTPSYGREYSDEDRKGTDKSFYFKWVSFVEEPIHISNPYLHHVTGLPTLTGVKRENGRFVVVDFDMLKLLEELRLIEHNSVYEQINRFVLGSGGLLLGFVSVFLIFYGAYIFYEMLLSPYTGEAVMHQIFTSIISITIGLAIYDLAKTLIENEVLFKTYDYGNDLQNKALSKFLTSIIIALSIESLMAVFKIVLDDYSKLINAFYLILGVTLLIVGSGIHNRLSRRPRKRNS
;
A
#
# COMPACT_ATOMS: atom_id res chain seq x y z
N MET A 1 3.72 -4.00 -5.22
CA MET A 1 4.53 -5.12 -5.77
C MET A 1 4.56 -6.35 -4.85
N LYS A 2 5.05 -6.25 -3.60
CA LYS A 2 5.04 -7.40 -2.66
C LYS A 2 3.65 -8.01 -2.43
N ARG A 3 2.60 -7.17 -2.38
CA ARG A 3 1.20 -7.62 -2.28
C ARG A 3 0.78 -8.48 -3.48
N ILE A 4 1.06 -8.02 -4.70
CA ILE A 4 0.72 -8.73 -5.96
C ILE A 4 1.43 -10.09 -6.01
N ILE A 5 2.74 -10.12 -5.71
CA ILE A 5 3.51 -11.37 -5.67
C ILE A 5 3.00 -12.30 -4.57
N ASN A 6 2.61 -11.77 -3.41
CA ASN A 6 2.01 -12.57 -2.34
C ASN A 6 0.66 -13.16 -2.74
N ILE A 7 -0.24 -12.37 -3.33
CA ILE A 7 -1.55 -12.82 -3.84
C ILE A 7 -1.34 -13.91 -4.89
N TYR A 8 -0.41 -13.71 -5.84
CA TYR A 8 -0.04 -14.75 -6.79
C TYR A 8 0.50 -16.00 -6.08
N THR A 9 1.36 -15.85 -5.08
CA THR A 9 1.95 -17.00 -4.37
C THR A 9 0.89 -17.79 -3.61
N GLU A 10 -0.09 -17.12 -3.02
CA GLU A 10 -1.23 -17.71 -2.32
C GLU A 10 -2.14 -18.48 -3.28
N HIS A 11 -2.40 -17.92 -4.46
CA HIS A 11 -3.29 -18.50 -5.48
C HIS A 11 -2.54 -19.17 -6.64
N LYS A 12 -1.26 -19.52 -6.45
CA LYS A 12 -0.35 -19.95 -7.54
C LYS A 12 -0.94 -21.08 -8.37
N ASN A 13 -1.50 -22.09 -7.71
CA ASN A 13 -2.05 -23.26 -8.38
C ASN A 13 -3.24 -22.89 -9.28
N SER A 14 -4.16 -22.04 -8.80
CA SER A 14 -5.32 -21.59 -9.57
C SER A 14 -4.91 -20.75 -10.77
N VAL A 15 -3.98 -19.80 -10.58
CA VAL A 15 -3.48 -18.95 -11.66
C VAL A 15 -2.75 -19.77 -12.72
N GLN A 16 -1.87 -20.68 -12.30
CA GLN A 16 -1.14 -21.53 -13.26
C GLN A 16 -2.07 -22.51 -13.97
N PHE A 17 -3.07 -23.07 -13.29
CA PHE A 17 -4.07 -23.95 -13.92
C PHE A 17 -4.88 -23.22 -15.00
N TYR A 18 -5.31 -21.98 -14.71
CA TYR A 18 -5.98 -21.13 -15.70
C TYR A 18 -5.09 -20.88 -16.92
N LEU A 19 -3.86 -20.38 -16.72
CA LEU A 19 -2.93 -20.09 -17.82
C LEU A 19 -2.61 -21.34 -18.65
N ARG A 20 -2.40 -22.50 -18.00
CA ARG A 20 -2.18 -23.78 -18.70
C ARG A 20 -3.37 -24.13 -19.58
N THR A 21 -4.58 -24.03 -19.06
CA THR A 21 -5.81 -24.31 -19.81
C THR A 21 -5.98 -23.35 -20.99
N THR A 22 -5.73 -22.05 -20.79
CA THR A 22 -5.81 -21.05 -21.87
C THR A 22 -4.79 -21.32 -22.97
N MET A 23 -3.54 -21.61 -22.60
CA MET A 23 -2.47 -21.91 -23.55
C MET A 23 -2.69 -23.25 -24.28
N ASP A 24 -3.22 -24.26 -23.59
CA ASP A 24 -3.49 -25.56 -24.19
C ASP A 24 -4.52 -25.44 -25.32
N ASN A 25 -5.59 -24.68 -25.09
CA ASN A 25 -6.63 -24.40 -26.08
C ASN A 25 -6.18 -23.55 -27.28
N PHE A 26 -4.99 -22.95 -27.23
CA PHE A 26 -4.47 -22.12 -28.32
C PHE A 26 -3.56 -22.91 -29.27
N HIS A 27 -4.02 -23.13 -30.49
CA HIS A 27 -3.28 -23.83 -31.55
C HIS A 27 -3.15 -22.93 -32.79
N PRO A 28 -2.05 -22.17 -32.94
CA PRO A 28 -1.83 -21.34 -34.11
C PRO A 28 -1.51 -22.20 -35.34
N LEU A 29 -2.33 -22.08 -36.38
CA LEU A 29 -2.19 -22.69 -37.70
C LEU A 29 -0.94 -22.20 -38.46
N SER A 30 -0.50 -20.96 -38.19
CA SER A 30 0.65 -20.31 -38.84
C SER A 30 1.52 -19.55 -37.82
N ASN A 31 2.61 -18.93 -38.27
CA ASN A 31 3.43 -18.02 -37.45
C ASN A 31 3.16 -16.53 -37.77
N ASP A 32 2.13 -16.28 -38.57
CA ASP A 32 1.81 -14.96 -39.05
C ASP A 32 1.15 -14.13 -37.93
N SER A 33 1.31 -12.82 -38.02
CA SER A 33 0.82 -11.89 -37.02
C SER A 33 -0.68 -12.07 -36.75
N GLY A 34 -1.49 -12.30 -37.78
CA GLY A 34 -2.94 -12.45 -37.66
C GLY A 34 -3.33 -13.64 -36.79
N ASP A 35 -2.71 -14.80 -37.01
CA ASP A 35 -3.07 -16.02 -36.29
C ASP A 35 -2.50 -16.04 -34.87
N MET A 36 -1.30 -15.50 -34.67
CA MET A 36 -0.72 -15.31 -33.34
C MET A 36 -1.53 -14.32 -32.49
N ARG A 37 -2.05 -13.25 -33.10
CA ARG A 37 -2.84 -12.23 -32.39
C ARG A 37 -4.21 -12.72 -31.91
N ARG A 38 -4.74 -13.83 -32.45
CA ARG A 38 -5.98 -14.45 -31.94
C ARG A 38 -5.88 -14.81 -30.46
N PHE A 39 -4.68 -15.08 -29.95
CA PHE A 39 -4.49 -15.33 -28.52
C PHE A 39 -4.95 -14.15 -27.67
N PHE A 40 -4.71 -12.92 -28.12
CA PHE A 40 -5.09 -11.71 -27.39
C PHE A 40 -6.62 -11.49 -27.32
N GLU A 41 -7.39 -12.11 -28.22
CA GLU A 41 -8.85 -12.05 -28.22
C GLU A 41 -9.43 -12.91 -27.09
N THR A 42 -8.82 -14.06 -26.82
CA THR A 42 -9.22 -14.99 -25.77
C THR A 42 -8.65 -14.60 -24.41
N GLU A 43 -7.44 -14.03 -24.38
CA GLU A 43 -6.69 -13.77 -23.16
C GLU A 43 -6.26 -12.30 -23.07
N LYS A 44 -6.93 -11.55 -22.20
CA LYS A 44 -6.73 -10.10 -22.09
C LYS A 44 -5.44 -9.74 -21.36
N SER A 45 -4.98 -10.63 -20.47
CA SER A 45 -3.75 -10.40 -19.73
C SER A 45 -2.48 -10.61 -20.56
N ALA A 46 -2.57 -11.26 -21.72
CA ALA A 46 -1.45 -11.41 -22.64
C ALA A 46 -1.02 -10.07 -23.25
N GLU A 47 0.28 -9.77 -23.17
CA GLU A 47 0.87 -8.54 -23.70
C GLU A 47 1.65 -8.78 -24.98
N VAL A 48 2.45 -9.84 -25.01
CA VAL A 48 3.35 -10.16 -26.13
C VAL A 48 3.33 -11.66 -26.41
N ILE A 49 3.29 -12.03 -27.68
CA ILE A 49 3.42 -13.41 -28.17
C ILE A 49 4.49 -13.50 -29.25
N TYR A 50 5.30 -14.55 -29.20
CA TYR A 50 6.30 -14.85 -30.22
C TYR A 50 6.65 -16.35 -30.26
N ALA A 51 7.29 -16.76 -31.34
CA ALA A 51 7.75 -18.13 -31.57
C ALA A 51 9.28 -18.26 -31.60
N VAL A 52 9.76 -19.34 -30.99
CA VAL A 52 11.17 -19.72 -30.85
C VAL A 52 11.35 -21.13 -31.42
N ASN A 53 12.43 -21.37 -32.16
CA ASN A 53 12.70 -22.70 -32.76
C ASN A 53 13.39 -23.65 -31.77
N ASP A 54 13.60 -24.90 -32.17
CA ASP A 54 14.30 -25.91 -31.35
C ASP A 54 15.77 -25.53 -31.04
N SER A 55 16.37 -24.60 -31.79
CA SER A 55 17.70 -24.03 -31.49
C SER A 55 17.64 -22.81 -30.56
N PHE A 56 16.49 -22.56 -29.93
CA PHE A 56 16.22 -21.44 -29.04
C PHE A 56 16.38 -20.05 -29.67
N VAL A 57 16.31 -19.94 -30.99
CA VAL A 57 16.34 -18.67 -31.69
C VAL A 57 14.91 -18.19 -31.95
N GLN A 58 14.61 -16.96 -31.56
CA GLN A 58 13.33 -16.33 -31.88
C GLN A 58 13.27 -16.06 -33.39
N PHE A 59 12.34 -16.70 -34.12
CA PHE A 59 12.27 -16.59 -35.59
C PHE A 59 11.07 -15.75 -36.08
N THR A 60 10.23 -15.28 -35.17
CA THR A 60 9.11 -14.36 -35.44
C THR A 60 9.35 -13.01 -34.75
N PRO A 61 8.74 -11.92 -35.25
CA PRO A 61 8.61 -10.69 -34.47
C PRO A 61 7.91 -10.93 -33.13
N SER A 62 8.17 -10.06 -32.16
CA SER A 62 7.40 -9.98 -30.94
C SER A 62 6.09 -9.25 -31.24
N TYR A 63 4.99 -10.00 -31.31
CA TYR A 63 3.68 -9.44 -31.60
C TYR A 63 3.05 -8.94 -30.31
N GLY A 64 2.74 -7.65 -30.25
CA GLY A 64 1.78 -7.11 -29.29
C GLY A 64 0.37 -7.05 -29.88
N ARG A 65 -0.59 -6.59 -29.07
CA ARG A 65 -2.00 -6.45 -29.49
C ARG A 65 -2.16 -5.58 -30.74
N GLU A 66 -1.50 -4.43 -30.76
CA GLU A 66 -1.59 -3.45 -31.86
C GLU A 66 -0.26 -3.21 -32.58
N TYR A 67 0.86 -3.65 -32.02
CA TYR A 67 2.20 -3.43 -32.59
C TYR A 67 2.93 -4.74 -32.91
N SER A 68 4.00 -4.63 -33.69
CA SER A 68 4.92 -5.73 -33.98
C SER A 68 6.34 -5.19 -33.82
N ASP A 69 7.14 -5.87 -33.01
CA ASP A 69 8.55 -5.52 -32.77
C ASP A 69 9.44 -6.56 -33.47
N GLU A 70 10.15 -6.12 -34.51
CA GLU A 70 11.07 -6.96 -35.28
C GLU A 70 12.49 -7.01 -34.70
N ASP A 71 12.85 -6.11 -33.78
CA ASP A 71 14.23 -5.93 -33.29
C ASP A 71 14.76 -7.21 -32.61
N ARG A 72 13.84 -8.04 -32.11
CA ARG A 72 14.15 -9.28 -31.39
C ARG A 72 14.17 -10.53 -32.27
N LYS A 73 13.80 -10.41 -33.55
CA LYS A 73 13.85 -11.52 -34.50
C LYS A 73 15.30 -11.90 -34.78
N GLY A 74 15.63 -13.18 -34.66
CA GLY A 74 16.99 -13.72 -34.77
C GLY A 74 17.77 -13.74 -33.46
N THR A 75 17.19 -13.29 -32.34
CA THR A 75 17.88 -13.30 -31.04
C THR A 75 17.92 -14.69 -30.42
N ASP A 76 19.05 -15.04 -29.81
CA ASP A 76 19.22 -16.28 -29.03
C ASP A 76 18.53 -16.14 -27.66
N LYS A 77 17.64 -17.09 -27.34
CA LYS A 77 16.88 -17.19 -26.10
C LYS A 77 17.34 -18.35 -25.20
N SER A 78 18.40 -19.07 -25.55
CA SER A 78 18.89 -20.26 -24.83
C SER A 78 19.01 -20.04 -23.32
N PHE A 79 19.42 -18.84 -22.89
CA PHE A 79 19.52 -18.49 -21.47
C PHE A 79 18.17 -18.62 -20.73
N TYR A 80 17.07 -18.15 -21.31
CA TYR A 80 15.74 -18.21 -20.69
C TYR A 80 15.19 -19.64 -20.62
N PHE A 81 15.58 -20.48 -21.57
CA PHE A 81 15.13 -21.87 -21.65
C PHE A 81 15.85 -22.83 -20.68
N LYS A 82 16.92 -22.40 -20.00
CA LYS A 82 17.66 -23.22 -19.01
C LYS A 82 16.78 -23.73 -17.86
N TRP A 83 15.73 -22.99 -17.51
CA TRP A 83 14.83 -23.30 -16.41
C TRP A 83 13.43 -23.73 -16.87
N VAL A 84 13.24 -23.84 -18.18
CA VAL A 84 12.00 -24.35 -18.77
C VAL A 84 12.02 -25.87 -18.66
N SER A 85 10.99 -26.41 -18.04
CA SER A 85 10.82 -27.86 -17.87
C SER A 85 9.41 -28.28 -18.27
N PHE A 86 9.34 -29.34 -19.07
CA PHE A 86 8.12 -29.97 -19.56
C PHE A 86 8.05 -31.37 -18.93
N VAL A 87 7.55 -31.44 -17.70
CA VAL A 87 7.52 -32.71 -16.94
C VAL A 87 6.32 -33.56 -17.34
N GLU A 88 5.12 -32.98 -17.28
CA GLU A 88 3.86 -33.70 -17.51
C GLU A 88 3.06 -33.15 -18.70
N GLU A 89 3.28 -31.89 -19.05
CA GLU A 89 2.57 -31.17 -20.11
C GLU A 89 3.57 -30.44 -21.00
N PRO A 90 3.24 -30.19 -22.28
CA PRO A 90 4.07 -29.38 -23.17
C PRO A 90 4.01 -27.88 -22.83
N ILE A 91 3.59 -27.50 -21.61
CA ILE A 91 3.41 -26.12 -21.16
C ILE A 91 4.21 -25.88 -19.88
N HIS A 92 4.96 -24.78 -19.86
CA HIS A 92 5.71 -24.28 -18.72
C HIS A 92 5.29 -22.85 -18.39
N ILE A 93 4.96 -22.58 -17.13
CA ILE A 93 4.67 -21.22 -16.63
C ILE A 93 5.81 -20.78 -15.71
N SER A 94 6.42 -19.64 -16.00
CA SER A 94 7.53 -19.10 -15.22
C SER A 94 7.10 -18.69 -13.82
N ASN A 95 8.09 -18.47 -12.94
CA ASN A 95 7.84 -17.69 -11.74
C ASN A 95 7.66 -16.20 -12.09
N PRO A 96 6.98 -15.42 -11.22
CA PRO A 96 6.92 -13.96 -11.29
C PRO A 96 8.28 -13.31 -11.50
N TYR A 97 8.40 -12.44 -12.48
CA TYR A 97 9.59 -11.58 -12.64
C TYR A 97 9.18 -10.17 -13.09
N LEU A 98 10.13 -9.24 -13.13
CA LEU A 98 9.88 -7.89 -13.62
C LEU A 98 10.25 -7.80 -15.09
N HIS A 99 9.30 -7.37 -15.90
CA HIS A 99 9.57 -7.14 -17.31
C HIS A 99 10.56 -5.98 -17.48
N HIS A 100 11.63 -6.23 -18.23
CA HIS A 100 12.76 -5.30 -18.39
C HIS A 100 12.41 -3.96 -19.04
N VAL A 101 11.35 -3.89 -19.85
CA VAL A 101 10.92 -2.63 -20.52
C VAL A 101 9.88 -1.89 -19.69
N THR A 102 8.83 -2.59 -19.25
CA THR A 102 7.66 -1.96 -18.61
C THR A 102 7.84 -1.82 -17.09
N GLY A 103 8.75 -2.59 -16.48
CA GLY A 103 8.92 -2.65 -15.04
C GLY A 103 7.74 -3.29 -14.30
N LEU A 104 6.77 -3.84 -15.03
CA LEU A 104 5.58 -4.47 -14.46
C LEU A 104 5.85 -5.94 -14.07
N PRO A 105 5.14 -6.48 -13.06
CA PRO A 105 5.21 -7.90 -12.75
C PRO A 105 4.60 -8.74 -13.88
N THR A 106 5.37 -9.71 -14.37
CA THR A 106 5.04 -10.51 -15.54
C THR A 106 5.20 -11.99 -15.25
N LEU A 107 4.37 -12.81 -15.91
CA LEU A 107 4.51 -14.25 -16.00
C LEU A 107 4.74 -14.60 -17.48
N THR A 108 5.59 -15.57 -17.76
CA THR A 108 5.79 -16.07 -19.12
C THR A 108 5.30 -17.50 -19.20
N GLY A 109 4.42 -17.76 -20.16
CA GLY A 109 4.02 -19.10 -20.56
C GLY A 109 4.79 -19.55 -21.79
N VAL A 110 5.28 -20.79 -21.78
CA VAL A 110 5.98 -21.42 -22.90
C VAL A 110 5.25 -22.70 -23.25
N LYS A 111 4.71 -22.80 -24.46
CA LYS A 111 4.09 -24.01 -25.02
C LYS A 111 4.97 -24.60 -26.11
N ARG A 112 5.29 -25.88 -26.01
CA ARG A 112 6.00 -26.64 -27.06
C ARG A 112 4.99 -27.27 -27.99
N GLU A 113 5.09 -27.00 -29.28
CA GLU A 113 4.17 -27.52 -30.29
C GLU A 113 4.88 -27.62 -31.64
N ASN A 114 4.74 -28.73 -32.38
CA ASN A 114 5.25 -28.90 -33.75
C ASN A 114 6.75 -28.55 -33.95
N GLY A 115 7.62 -28.86 -32.98
CA GLY A 115 9.07 -28.56 -33.07
C GLY A 115 9.41 -27.06 -32.92
N ARG A 116 8.49 -26.29 -32.34
CA ARG A 116 8.69 -24.88 -31.96
C ARG A 116 8.15 -24.63 -30.55
N PHE A 117 8.52 -23.50 -29.98
CA PHE A 117 8.00 -22.98 -28.73
C PHE A 117 7.21 -21.70 -29.00
N VAL A 118 5.96 -21.65 -28.55
CA VAL A 118 5.15 -20.45 -28.50
C VAL A 118 5.32 -19.85 -27.10
N VAL A 119 5.81 -18.62 -27.04
CA VAL A 119 6.09 -17.90 -25.81
C VAL A 119 5.12 -16.73 -25.69
N VAL A 120 4.48 -16.61 -24.54
CA VAL A 120 3.52 -15.54 -24.23
C VAL A 120 3.89 -14.89 -22.91
N ASP A 121 4.01 -13.57 -22.91
CA ASP A 121 4.17 -12.77 -21.71
C ASP A 121 2.81 -12.23 -21.25
N PHE A 122 2.49 -12.44 -19.97
CA PHE A 122 1.26 -12.04 -19.31
C PHE A 122 1.51 -10.94 -18.29
N ASP A 123 0.73 -9.87 -18.37
CA ASP A 123 0.63 -8.87 -17.31
C ASP A 123 -0.06 -9.48 -16.10
N MET A 124 0.71 -9.69 -15.03
CA MET A 124 0.20 -10.32 -13.82
C MET A 124 -0.91 -9.49 -13.16
N LEU A 125 -0.87 -8.16 -13.27
CA LEU A 125 -1.91 -7.31 -12.69
C LEU A 125 -3.25 -7.56 -13.38
N LYS A 126 -3.27 -7.50 -14.72
CA LYS A 126 -4.47 -7.77 -15.52
C LYS A 126 -4.96 -9.19 -15.30
N LEU A 127 -4.05 -10.16 -15.24
CA LEU A 127 -4.38 -11.56 -15.00
C LEU A 127 -5.09 -11.76 -13.64
N LEU A 128 -4.54 -11.18 -12.58
CA LEU A 128 -5.12 -11.30 -11.25
C LEU A 128 -6.45 -10.53 -11.12
N GLU A 129 -6.60 -9.42 -11.84
CA GLU A 129 -7.86 -8.67 -11.94
C GLU A 129 -8.93 -9.48 -12.69
N GLU A 130 -8.57 -10.13 -13.80
CA GLU A 130 -9.46 -10.98 -14.59
C GLU A 130 -9.95 -12.19 -13.78
N LEU A 131 -9.07 -12.78 -12.97
CA LEU A 131 -9.41 -13.84 -12.02
C LEU A 131 -10.15 -13.34 -10.77
N ARG A 132 -10.43 -12.04 -10.66
CA ARG A 132 -11.03 -11.38 -9.49
C ARG A 132 -10.29 -11.63 -8.18
N LEU A 133 -8.99 -11.89 -8.27
CA LEU A 133 -8.09 -12.01 -7.11
C LEU A 133 -7.64 -10.63 -6.62
N ILE A 134 -7.80 -9.61 -7.45
CA ILE A 134 -7.59 -8.20 -7.13
C ILE A 134 -8.80 -7.42 -7.65
N GLU A 135 -9.55 -6.76 -6.77
CA GLU A 135 -10.60 -5.81 -7.16
C GLU A 135 -10.00 -4.41 -7.28
N HIS A 136 -10.01 -3.85 -8.49
CA HIS A 136 -9.74 -2.43 -8.72
C HIS A 136 -11.08 -1.68 -8.87
N ASN A 137 -11.77 -1.40 -7.77
CA ASN A 137 -12.95 -0.54 -7.83
C ASN A 137 -12.52 0.94 -7.78
N SER A 138 -12.14 1.47 -8.94
CA SER A 138 -11.65 2.84 -9.12
C SER A 138 -12.63 3.91 -8.63
N VAL A 139 -13.95 3.65 -8.69
CA VAL A 139 -14.98 4.57 -8.22
C VAL A 139 -15.01 4.64 -6.69
N TYR A 140 -14.96 3.49 -6.02
CA TYR A 140 -14.88 3.44 -4.55
C TYR A 140 -13.60 4.11 -4.04
N GLU A 141 -12.46 3.84 -4.68
CA GLU A 141 -11.18 4.46 -4.32
C GLU A 141 -11.24 5.99 -4.49
N GLN A 142 -11.86 6.47 -5.57
CA GLN A 142 -12.00 7.90 -5.83
C GLN A 142 -12.93 8.59 -4.82
N ILE A 143 -14.05 7.97 -4.46
CA ILE A 143 -14.96 8.48 -3.42
C ILE A 143 -14.26 8.50 -2.07
N ASN A 144 -13.59 7.40 -1.69
CA ASN A 144 -12.87 7.30 -0.42
C ASN A 144 -11.78 8.38 -0.32
N ARG A 145 -11.01 8.58 -1.38
CA ARG A 145 -9.98 9.63 -1.44
C ARG A 145 -10.57 11.02 -1.30
N PHE A 146 -11.71 11.28 -1.93
CA PHE A 146 -12.39 12.57 -1.83
C PHE A 146 -12.88 12.83 -0.40
N VAL A 147 -13.52 11.85 0.23
CA VAL A 147 -14.03 11.95 1.61
C VAL A 147 -12.88 12.12 2.60
N LEU A 148 -11.83 11.30 2.51
CA LEU A 148 -10.68 11.37 3.43
C LEU A 148 -9.85 12.64 3.20
N GLY A 149 -9.69 13.08 1.94
CA GLY A 149 -9.00 14.32 1.61
C GLY A 149 -9.73 15.56 2.09
N SER A 150 -11.04 15.64 1.88
CA SER A 150 -11.87 16.73 2.41
C SER A 150 -11.92 16.74 3.94
N GLY A 151 -12.04 15.57 4.57
CA GLY A 151 -11.95 15.42 6.02
C GLY A 151 -10.61 15.88 6.59
N GLY A 152 -9.50 15.49 5.96
CA GLY A 152 -8.16 15.94 6.32
C GLY A 152 -7.99 17.45 6.23
N LEU A 153 -8.51 18.09 5.17
CA LEU A 153 -8.49 19.55 5.01
C LEU A 153 -9.29 20.26 6.10
N LEU A 154 -10.50 19.79 6.40
CA LEU A 154 -11.34 20.36 7.46
C LEU A 154 -10.67 20.25 8.83
N LEU A 155 -10.08 19.09 9.15
CA LEU A 155 -9.28 18.91 10.38
C LEU A 155 -8.08 19.87 10.40
N GLY A 156 -7.43 20.10 9.26
CA GLY A 156 -6.38 21.09 9.11
C GLY A 156 -6.85 22.50 9.51
N PHE A 157 -8.01 22.95 9.01
CA PHE A 157 -8.58 24.25 9.41
C PHE A 157 -8.90 24.33 10.90
N VAL A 158 -9.52 23.29 11.46
CA VAL A 158 -9.82 23.23 12.91
C VAL A 158 -8.54 23.30 13.73
N SER A 159 -7.49 22.58 13.34
CA SER A 159 -6.21 22.58 14.04
C SER A 159 -5.56 23.95 14.09
N VAL A 160 -5.55 24.65 12.95
CA VAL A 160 -4.99 26.00 12.83
C VAL A 160 -5.79 26.98 13.68
N PHE A 161 -7.12 26.90 13.64
CA PHE A 161 -7.99 27.72 14.47
C PHE A 161 -7.69 27.54 15.97
N LEU A 162 -7.57 26.30 16.45
CA LEU A 162 -7.27 26.01 17.86
C LEU A 162 -5.89 26.52 18.31
N ILE A 163 -4.87 26.40 17.44
CA ILE A 163 -3.53 26.92 17.73
C ILE A 163 -3.57 28.45 17.85
N PHE A 164 -4.23 29.13 16.91
CA PHE A 164 -4.37 30.59 16.97
C PHE A 164 -5.23 31.04 18.14
N TYR A 165 -6.28 30.31 18.48
CA TYR A 165 -7.12 30.58 19.63
C TYR A 165 -6.35 30.50 20.94
N GLY A 166 -5.54 29.44 21.13
CA GLY A 166 -4.68 29.35 22.31
C GLY A 166 -3.61 30.45 22.35
N ALA A 167 -2.98 30.76 21.20
CA ALA A 167 -2.02 31.87 21.10
C ALA A 167 -2.67 33.23 21.41
N TYR A 168 -3.92 33.44 21.00
CA TYR A 168 -4.70 34.63 21.31
C TYR A 168 -4.95 34.77 22.81
N ILE A 169 -5.39 33.69 23.48
CA ILE A 169 -5.57 33.69 24.95
C ILE A 169 -4.26 34.05 25.66
N PHE A 170 -3.16 33.45 25.24
CA PHE A 170 -1.84 33.73 25.82
C PHE A 170 -1.41 35.19 25.62
N TYR A 171 -1.68 35.75 24.44
CA TYR A 171 -1.39 37.14 24.13
C TYR A 171 -2.22 38.11 24.99
N GLU A 172 -3.51 37.85 25.14
CA GLU A 172 -4.40 38.65 25.99
C GLU A 172 -3.94 38.63 27.46
N MET A 173 -3.48 37.46 27.93
CA MET A 173 -2.92 37.29 29.27
C MET A 173 -1.68 38.15 29.52
N LEU A 174 -0.81 38.33 28.51
CA LEU A 174 0.41 39.14 28.65
C LEU A 174 0.10 40.64 28.81
N LEU A 175 -1.00 41.12 28.23
CA LEU A 175 -1.34 42.54 28.19
C LEU A 175 -2.27 42.98 29.33
N SER A 176 -3.08 42.06 29.86
CA SER A 176 -4.10 42.37 30.88
C SER A 176 -3.62 41.98 32.29
N PRO A 177 -3.78 42.85 33.31
CA PRO A 177 -3.47 42.52 34.69
C PRO A 177 -4.55 41.60 35.28
N TYR A 178 -4.34 40.29 35.18
CA TYR A 178 -5.21 39.27 35.77
C TYR A 178 -4.88 39.00 37.25
N THR A 179 -5.89 38.60 38.04
CA THR A 179 -5.73 38.07 39.41
C THR A 179 -5.22 36.61 39.38
N GLY A 180 -4.52 36.17 40.43
CA GLY A 180 -3.75 34.90 40.42
C GLY A 180 -4.51 33.63 40.01
N GLU A 181 -5.76 33.45 40.44
CA GLU A 181 -6.57 32.28 40.04
C GLU A 181 -7.03 32.35 38.57
N ALA A 182 -7.35 33.54 38.06
CA ALA A 182 -7.74 33.74 36.67
C ALA A 182 -6.57 33.47 35.71
N VAL A 183 -5.34 33.82 36.12
CA VAL A 183 -4.11 33.54 35.36
C VAL A 183 -3.93 32.04 35.13
N MET A 184 -4.05 31.22 36.18
CA MET A 184 -3.87 29.76 36.05
C MET A 184 -4.90 29.14 35.12
N HIS A 185 -6.17 29.55 35.22
CA HIS A 185 -7.22 29.05 34.34
C HIS A 185 -6.99 29.40 32.86
N GLN A 186 -6.53 30.61 32.57
CA GLN A 186 -6.27 31.04 31.20
C GLN A 186 -5.01 30.41 30.61
N ILE A 187 -3.93 30.26 31.40
CA ILE A 187 -2.72 29.52 30.99
C ILE A 187 -3.08 28.09 30.58
N PHE A 188 -3.87 27.39 31.39
CA PHE A 188 -4.32 26.05 31.07
C PHE A 188 -5.16 26.04 29.81
N THR A 189 -6.16 26.89 29.68
CA THR A 189 -7.01 26.97 28.47
C THR A 189 -6.18 27.21 27.20
N SER A 190 -5.15 28.06 27.27
CA SER A 190 -4.20 28.30 26.18
C SER A 190 -3.41 27.04 25.83
N ILE A 191 -2.78 26.40 26.82
CA ILE A 191 -1.94 25.20 26.62
C ILE A 191 -2.78 24.05 26.06
N ILE A 192 -3.99 23.81 26.58
CA ILE A 192 -4.93 22.79 26.11
C ILE A 192 -5.27 23.04 24.64
N SER A 193 -5.67 24.28 24.30
CA SER A 193 -6.08 24.63 22.93
C SER A 193 -4.95 24.39 21.92
N ILE A 194 -3.73 24.81 22.25
CA ILE A 194 -2.54 24.58 21.40
C ILE A 194 -2.23 23.08 21.29
N THR A 195 -2.31 22.33 22.39
CA THR A 195 -1.98 20.89 22.42
C THR A 195 -2.97 20.08 21.59
N ILE A 196 -4.27 20.33 21.75
CA ILE A 196 -5.31 19.71 20.92
C ILE A 196 -5.14 20.11 19.45
N GLY A 197 -4.88 21.39 19.19
CA GLY A 197 -4.61 21.88 17.83
C GLY A 197 -3.45 21.14 17.16
N LEU A 198 -2.30 21.01 17.83
CA LEU A 198 -1.15 20.27 17.30
C LEU A 198 -1.45 18.79 17.06
N ALA A 199 -2.20 18.13 17.95
CA ALA A 199 -2.58 16.73 17.78
C ALA A 199 -3.51 16.53 16.58
N ILE A 200 -4.48 17.43 16.38
CA ILE A 200 -5.38 17.39 15.23
C ILE A 200 -4.62 17.70 13.93
N TYR A 201 -3.64 18.62 13.97
CA TYR A 201 -2.81 18.93 12.82
C TYR A 201 -2.02 17.70 12.34
N ASP A 202 -1.42 16.96 13.26
CA ASP A 202 -0.66 15.75 12.95
C ASP A 202 -1.56 14.65 12.32
N LEU A 203 -2.80 14.52 12.80
CA LEU A 203 -3.83 13.67 12.19
C LEU A 203 -4.21 14.14 10.78
N ALA A 204 -4.51 15.43 10.61
CA ALA A 204 -4.88 16.03 9.33
C ALA A 204 -3.79 15.80 8.28
N LYS A 205 -2.52 16.07 8.66
CA LYS A 205 -1.34 15.81 7.85
C LYS A 205 -1.24 14.33 7.49
N THR A 206 -1.38 13.42 8.47
CA THR A 206 -1.30 11.97 8.24
C THR A 206 -2.40 11.48 7.27
N LEU A 207 -3.62 12.00 7.37
CA LEU A 207 -4.71 11.65 6.45
C LEU A 207 -4.42 12.13 5.03
N ILE A 208 -3.98 13.38 4.86
CA ILE A 208 -3.67 13.95 3.54
C ILE A 208 -2.45 13.27 2.92
N GLU A 209 -1.39 13.02 3.68
CA GLU A 209 -0.18 12.36 3.19
C GLU A 209 -0.48 10.94 2.69
N ASN A 210 -1.19 10.13 3.48
CA ASN A 210 -1.40 8.72 3.15
C ASN A 210 -2.44 8.50 2.02
N GLU A 211 -3.45 9.37 1.89
CA GLU A 211 -4.57 9.14 0.97
C GLU A 211 -4.55 10.04 -0.28
N VAL A 212 -4.05 11.29 -0.15
CA VAL A 212 -4.14 12.31 -1.23
C VAL A 212 -2.80 12.51 -1.93
N LEU A 213 -1.70 12.67 -1.19
CA LEU A 213 -0.40 13.07 -1.75
C LEU A 213 0.44 11.87 -2.21
N PHE A 214 0.56 10.84 -1.39
CA PHE A 214 1.32 9.65 -1.76
C PHE A 214 0.37 8.60 -2.31
N LYS A 215 0.41 8.39 -3.63
CA LYS A 215 -0.11 7.17 -4.29
C LYS A 215 0.79 6.01 -3.86
N THR A 216 0.76 5.64 -2.59
CA THR A 216 1.59 4.55 -2.12
C THR A 216 0.98 3.29 -2.67
N TYR A 217 1.59 2.78 -3.75
CA TYR A 217 1.45 1.42 -4.21
C TYR A 217 1.32 0.54 -2.98
N ASP A 218 0.13 -0.01 -2.81
CA ASP A 218 -0.37 -0.74 -1.66
C ASP A 218 0.67 -1.75 -1.13
N TYR A 219 1.58 -1.27 -0.28
CA TYR A 219 2.63 -2.05 0.35
C TYR A 219 2.07 -2.64 1.65
N GLY A 220 0.85 -3.19 1.58
CA GLY A 220 0.21 -3.99 2.62
C GLY A 220 -0.01 -3.30 3.97
N ASN A 221 -0.62 -4.04 4.87
CA ASN A 221 -1.00 -3.62 6.23
C ASN A 221 0.13 -2.94 7.05
N ASP A 222 1.41 -3.07 6.65
CA ASP A 222 2.55 -2.52 7.38
C ASP A 222 2.66 -0.98 7.31
N LEU A 223 2.17 -0.34 6.23
CA LEU A 223 2.11 1.13 6.13
C LEU A 223 0.94 1.70 6.91
N GLN A 224 -0.24 1.07 6.78
CA GLN A 224 -1.45 1.48 7.51
C GLN A 224 -1.24 1.33 9.02
N ASN A 225 -0.59 0.26 9.47
CA ASN A 225 -0.19 0.07 10.87
C ASN A 225 0.82 1.12 11.34
N LYS A 226 1.75 1.56 10.49
CA LYS A 226 2.69 2.64 10.85
C LYS A 226 2.01 4.00 10.97
N ALA A 227 1.08 4.32 10.07
CA ALA A 227 0.28 5.55 10.13
C ALA A 227 -0.58 5.57 11.40
N LEU A 228 -1.30 4.48 11.68
CA LEU A 228 -2.09 4.31 12.90
C LEU A 228 -1.22 4.41 14.17
N SER A 229 -0.04 3.79 14.16
CA SER A 229 0.90 3.84 15.27
C SER A 229 1.43 5.25 15.54
N LYS A 230 1.78 6.00 14.49
CA LYS A 230 2.16 7.42 14.62
C LYS A 230 1.01 8.25 15.20
N PHE A 231 -0.20 8.06 14.67
CA PHE A 231 -1.39 8.75 15.15
C PHE A 231 -1.68 8.47 16.63
N LEU A 232 -1.69 7.19 17.03
CA LEU A 232 -1.87 6.80 18.43
C LEU A 232 -0.77 7.38 19.34
N THR A 233 0.48 7.42 18.86
CA THR A 233 1.59 8.03 19.59
C THR A 233 1.35 9.52 19.83
N SER A 234 0.87 10.24 18.82
CA SER A 234 0.52 11.66 18.91
C SER A 234 -0.59 11.92 19.94
N ILE A 235 -1.67 11.11 19.92
CA ILE A 235 -2.74 11.18 20.92
C ILE A 235 -2.21 10.90 22.32
N ILE A 236 -1.39 9.87 22.50
CA ILE A 236 -0.84 9.51 23.80
C ILE A 236 0.01 10.65 24.36
N ILE A 237 0.81 11.31 23.53
CA ILE A 237 1.60 12.49 23.95
C ILE A 237 0.68 13.63 24.39
N ALA A 238 -0.35 13.95 23.59
CA ALA A 238 -1.32 15.00 23.93
C ALA A 238 -2.05 14.70 25.25
N LEU A 239 -2.59 13.49 25.40
CA LEU A 239 -3.24 13.03 26.63
C LEU A 239 -2.26 13.07 27.82
N SER A 240 -0.99 12.70 27.63
CA SER A 240 0.00 12.74 28.71
C SER A 240 0.24 14.16 29.23
N ILE A 241 0.33 15.14 28.33
CA ILE A 241 0.50 16.56 28.70
C ILE A 241 -0.76 17.07 29.41
N GLU A 242 -1.94 16.78 28.85
CA GLU A 242 -3.24 17.16 29.44
C GLU A 242 -3.41 16.56 30.85
N SER A 243 -3.02 15.30 31.00
CA SER A 243 -3.07 14.56 32.26
C SER A 243 -2.19 15.17 33.33
N LEU A 244 -0.96 15.53 32.97
CA LEU A 244 -0.03 16.18 33.88
C LEU A 244 -0.57 17.54 34.35
N MET A 245 -1.15 18.31 33.43
CA MET A 245 -1.77 19.60 33.76
C MET A 245 -3.01 19.43 34.65
N ALA A 246 -3.86 18.44 34.38
CA ALA A 246 -5.01 18.12 35.24
C ALA A 246 -4.57 17.73 36.66
N VAL A 247 -3.48 16.96 36.80
CA VAL A 247 -2.88 16.64 38.09
C VAL A 247 -2.43 17.90 38.81
N PHE A 248 -1.72 18.81 38.14
CA PHE A 248 -1.30 20.09 38.73
C PHE A 248 -2.50 20.93 39.21
N LYS A 249 -3.57 21.00 38.40
CA LYS A 249 -4.80 21.70 38.78
C LYS A 249 -5.42 21.10 40.04
N ILE A 250 -5.53 19.77 40.11
CA ILE A 250 -6.09 19.08 41.28
C ILE A 250 -5.26 19.33 42.54
N VAL A 251 -3.93 19.30 42.43
CA VAL A 251 -3.03 19.53 43.56
C VAL A 251 -3.13 20.97 44.10
N LEU A 252 -3.35 21.95 43.23
CA LEU A 252 -3.47 23.36 43.62
C LEU A 252 -4.87 23.74 44.15
N ASP A 253 -5.93 23.04 43.71
CA ASP A 253 -7.33 23.43 43.97
C ASP A 253 -7.98 22.59 45.10
N ASP A 254 -7.91 21.26 45.02
CA ASP A 254 -8.59 20.37 45.99
C ASP A 254 -7.86 19.03 46.13
N TYR A 255 -7.10 18.90 47.22
CA TYR A 255 -6.33 17.70 47.55
C TYR A 255 -7.22 16.46 47.74
N SER A 256 -8.51 16.62 48.02
CA SER A 256 -9.48 15.52 48.16
C SER A 256 -9.70 14.77 46.84
N LYS A 257 -9.43 15.43 45.70
CA LYS A 257 -9.58 14.86 44.35
C LYS A 257 -8.30 14.19 43.82
N LEU A 258 -7.25 14.06 44.63
CA LEU A 258 -5.98 13.45 44.22
C LEU A 258 -6.15 12.00 43.73
N ILE A 259 -7.17 11.28 44.22
CA ILE A 259 -7.51 9.95 43.70
C ILE A 259 -7.91 9.96 42.21
N ASN A 260 -8.56 11.03 41.73
CA ASN A 260 -8.90 11.17 40.32
C ASN A 260 -7.64 11.37 39.47
N ALA A 261 -6.68 12.15 39.98
CA ALA A 261 -5.37 12.32 39.35
C ALA A 261 -4.62 11.00 39.23
N PHE A 262 -4.70 10.12 40.24
CA PHE A 262 -4.14 8.78 40.21
C PHE A 262 -4.75 7.92 39.08
N TYR A 263 -6.08 7.86 38.96
CA TYR A 263 -6.74 7.11 37.88
C TYR A 263 -6.38 7.63 36.50
N LEU A 264 -6.19 8.94 36.38
CA LEU A 264 -5.83 9.61 35.13
C LEU A 264 -4.40 9.22 34.68
N ILE A 265 -3.43 9.27 35.60
CA ILE A 265 -2.06 8.79 35.36
C ILE A 265 -2.03 7.28 35.03
N LEU A 266 -2.83 6.48 35.74
CA LEU A 266 -2.95 5.04 35.49
C LEU A 266 -3.47 4.79 34.07
N GLY A 267 -4.50 5.52 33.63
CA GLY A 267 -5.07 5.42 32.30
C GLY A 267 -4.06 5.73 31.19
N VAL A 268 -3.30 6.81 31.31
CA VAL A 268 -2.24 7.16 30.36
C VAL A 268 -1.15 6.09 30.33
N THR A 269 -0.75 5.57 31.50
CA THR A 269 0.26 4.50 31.59
C THR A 269 -0.22 3.24 30.86
N LEU A 270 -1.48 2.86 31.03
CA LEU A 270 -2.08 1.72 30.31
C LEU A 270 -2.13 1.95 28.80
N LEU A 271 -2.41 3.17 28.34
CA LEU A 271 -2.37 3.50 26.91
C LEU A 271 -0.95 3.40 26.33
N ILE A 272 0.06 3.88 27.06
CA ILE A 272 1.47 3.77 26.67
C ILE A 272 1.88 2.29 26.57
N VAL A 273 1.56 1.50 27.59
CA VAL A 273 1.87 0.06 27.62
C VAL A 273 1.14 -0.69 26.51
N GLY A 274 -0.16 -0.42 26.33
CA GLY A 274 -0.98 -1.03 25.28
C GLY A 274 -0.45 -0.72 23.88
N SER A 275 -0.07 0.53 23.62
CA SER A 275 0.57 0.94 22.35
C SER A 275 1.92 0.26 22.14
N GLY A 276 2.74 0.13 23.20
CA GLY A 276 3.99 -0.62 23.16
C GLY A 276 3.81 -2.10 22.81
N ILE A 277 2.82 -2.75 23.41
CA ILE A 277 2.47 -4.16 23.13
C ILE A 277 1.98 -4.30 21.69
N HIS A 278 1.05 -3.45 21.26
CA HIS A 278 0.53 -3.45 19.89
C HIS A 278 1.67 -3.31 18.87
N ASN A 279 2.56 -2.33 19.06
CA ASN A 279 3.71 -2.12 18.18
C ASN A 279 4.67 -3.32 18.14
N ARG A 280 4.86 -4.02 19.26
CA ARG A 280 5.69 -5.22 19.31
C ARG A 280 5.06 -6.39 18.57
N LEU A 281 3.75 -6.61 18.73
CA LEU A 281 3.01 -7.68 18.05
C LEU A 281 2.89 -7.43 16.54
N SER A 282 2.72 -6.17 16.14
CA SER A 282 2.60 -5.77 14.73
C SER A 282 3.93 -5.89 13.96
N ARG A 283 5.08 -5.93 14.65
CA ARG A 283 6.39 -6.18 14.02
C ARG A 283 6.55 -7.68 13.73
N ARG A 284 6.24 -8.12 12.51
CA ARG A 284 6.58 -9.49 12.05
C ARG A 284 8.11 -9.71 12.13
N PRO A 285 8.59 -10.87 12.62
CA PRO A 285 10.01 -11.17 12.61
C PRO A 285 10.49 -11.25 11.16
N ARG A 286 11.37 -10.34 10.77
CA ARG A 286 12.10 -10.40 9.50
C ARG A 286 12.95 -11.68 9.56
N LYS A 287 12.50 -12.76 8.92
CA LYS A 287 13.34 -13.96 8.71
C LYS A 287 14.62 -13.47 8.03
N ARG A 288 15.70 -13.48 8.80
CA ARG A 288 17.05 -13.20 8.34
C ARG A 288 17.49 -14.47 7.62
N ASN A 289 17.33 -14.50 6.31
CA ASN A 289 17.90 -15.55 5.49
C ASN A 289 19.42 -15.41 5.59
N SER A 290 20.05 -16.32 6.31
CA SER A 290 21.48 -16.65 6.22
C SER A 290 21.73 -17.50 4.99
#